data_AF-A0AA44WJC6-F1
#
_entry.id   AF-A0AA44WJC6-F1
#
_cell.length_a   1.000
_cell.length_b   1.000
_cell.length_c   1.000
_cell.angle_alpha   90.00
_cell.angle_beta   90.00
_cell.angle_gamma   90.00
#
_symmetry.space_group_name_H-M   'P 1'
#
loop_
_entity.id
_entity.type
_entity.pdbx_description
1 polymer ?
#
loop_
_entity_poly.entity_id
_entity_poly.type
_entity_poly.pdbx_seq_one_letter_code
_entity_poly.pdbx_strand_id
1 'polypeptide(L)'
;MAMLSRGFKATITQLNYVSKYNPEVPRALIFYSLARQGAQRRSCDPWILHGLIVNIAYSLGLHIDGEGTGLSPFDFVMRSRLWRQVVLVELEVKHTVAAGVGTFLMRKLSNTKLPSNLDDRELDPHMVTLPQSHNRPTDMSFCLTAYERCFWMAGKLQQKEIHLVDELIFSDPSREVDEAVTKKRSDARD
;
A
#
# COMPACT_ATOMS: atom_id res chain seq x y z
N MET A 1 -17.86 -3.96 -18.70
CA MET A 1 -17.43 -3.04 -17.61
C MET A 1 -18.58 -2.48 -16.77
N ALA A 2 -19.68 -1.95 -17.36
CA ALA A 2 -20.76 -1.33 -16.59
C ALA A 2 -21.54 -2.28 -15.64
N MET A 3 -21.76 -3.53 -16.06
CA MET A 3 -22.38 -4.55 -15.18
C MET A 3 -21.52 -4.88 -13.97
N LEU A 4 -20.19 -4.98 -14.14
CA LEU A 4 -19.25 -5.28 -13.06
C LEU A 4 -19.25 -4.17 -12.00
N SER A 5 -19.22 -2.91 -12.43
CA SER A 5 -19.25 -1.75 -11.52
C SER A 5 -20.58 -1.64 -10.76
N ARG A 6 -21.71 -1.93 -11.42
CA ARG A 6 -23.04 -1.95 -10.77
C ARG A 6 -23.17 -3.07 -9.75
N GLY A 7 -22.75 -4.29 -10.11
CA GLY A 7 -22.76 -5.43 -9.18
C GLY A 7 -21.89 -5.17 -7.96
N PHE A 8 -20.70 -4.60 -8.16
CA PHE A 8 -19.77 -4.25 -7.11
C PHE A 8 -20.30 -3.22 -6.10
N LYS A 9 -20.95 -2.16 -6.59
CA LYS A 9 -21.56 -1.16 -5.70
C LYS A 9 -22.69 -1.77 -4.88
N ALA A 10 -23.54 -2.59 -5.51
CA ALA A 10 -24.65 -3.25 -4.84
C ALA A 10 -24.16 -4.20 -3.72
N THR A 11 -23.12 -4.99 -3.99
CA THR A 11 -22.58 -5.93 -2.99
C THR A 11 -21.91 -5.20 -1.82
N ILE A 12 -21.14 -4.13 -2.04
CA ILE A 12 -20.53 -3.37 -0.95
C ILE A 12 -21.57 -2.71 -0.04
N THR A 13 -22.66 -2.19 -0.62
CA THR A 13 -23.76 -1.61 0.17
C THR A 13 -24.49 -2.68 1.00
N GLN A 14 -24.67 -3.88 0.45
CA GLN A 14 -25.29 -5.00 1.16
C GLN A 14 -24.40 -5.59 2.26
N LEU A 15 -23.08 -5.55 2.10
CA LEU A 15 -22.12 -6.12 3.06
C LEU A 15 -21.90 -5.27 4.33
N ASN A 16 -22.65 -4.17 4.51
CA ASN A 16 -22.56 -3.25 5.65
C ASN A 16 -21.09 -2.98 6.02
N TYR A 17 -20.34 -2.35 5.09
CA TYR A 17 -18.87 -2.25 5.09
C TYR A 17 -18.21 -1.70 6.37
N VAL A 18 -19.00 -1.15 7.30
CA VAL A 18 -18.57 -0.64 8.61
C VAL A 18 -18.64 -1.74 9.69
N SER A 19 -19.26 -2.88 9.40
CA SER A 19 -19.36 -4.03 10.30
C SER A 19 -18.01 -4.72 10.46
N LYS A 20 -17.69 -5.03 11.72
CA LYS A 20 -16.41 -5.58 12.20
C LYS A 20 -16.01 -6.83 11.40
N TYR A 21 -14.93 -6.72 10.63
CA TYR A 21 -14.15 -7.84 10.05
C TYR A 21 -14.68 -8.52 8.78
N ASN A 22 -15.16 -7.78 7.77
CA ASN A 22 -15.35 -8.38 6.44
C ASN A 22 -14.10 -8.21 5.54
N PRO A 23 -13.24 -9.24 5.38
CA PRO A 23 -12.06 -9.15 4.52
C PRO A 23 -12.40 -9.16 3.02
N GLU A 24 -13.65 -9.47 2.63
CA GLU A 24 -14.04 -9.53 1.22
C GLU A 24 -14.13 -8.14 0.57
N VAL A 25 -14.48 -7.11 1.35
CA VAL A 25 -14.59 -5.74 0.85
C VAL A 25 -13.25 -5.23 0.29
N PRO A 26 -12.14 -5.21 1.06
CA PRO A 26 -10.85 -4.79 0.51
C PRO A 26 -10.36 -5.73 -0.60
N ARG A 27 -10.58 -7.05 -0.53
CA ARG A 27 -10.22 -7.98 -1.62
C ARG A 27 -10.90 -7.61 -2.93
N ALA A 28 -12.21 -7.39 -2.90
CA ALA A 28 -12.97 -7.05 -4.10
C ALA A 28 -12.54 -5.69 -4.67
N LEU A 29 -12.27 -4.69 -3.81
CA LEU A 29 -11.73 -3.40 -4.23
C LEU A 29 -10.34 -3.51 -4.88
N ILE A 30 -9.46 -4.37 -4.35
CA ILE A 30 -8.14 -4.67 -4.92
C ILE A 30 -8.26 -5.27 -6.31
N PHE A 31 -9.09 -6.31 -6.48
CA PHE A 31 -9.31 -6.93 -7.78
C PHE A 31 -9.88 -5.94 -8.80
N TYR A 32 -10.84 -5.12 -8.37
CA TYR A 32 -11.40 -4.06 -9.20
C TYR A 32 -10.33 -3.02 -9.61
N SER A 33 -9.46 -2.64 -8.69
CA SER A 33 -8.32 -1.74 -8.95
C SER A 33 -7.36 -2.33 -9.99
N LEU A 34 -6.94 -3.60 -9.82
CA LEU A 34 -6.04 -4.30 -10.74
C LEU A 34 -6.66 -4.46 -12.14
N ALA A 35 -7.94 -4.84 -12.21
CA ALA A 35 -8.67 -4.97 -13.48
C ALA A 35 -8.76 -3.63 -14.25
N ARG A 36 -8.86 -2.51 -13.52
CA ARG A 36 -8.88 -1.17 -14.14
C ARG A 36 -7.51 -0.71 -14.63
N GLN A 37 -6.44 -1.03 -13.90
CA GLN A 37 -5.08 -0.67 -14.29
C GLN A 37 -4.68 -1.29 -15.62
N GLY A 38 -5.09 -2.53 -15.90
CA GLY A 38 -4.83 -3.21 -17.18
C GLY A 38 -5.59 -2.60 -18.37
N ALA A 39 -6.77 -2.01 -18.13
CA ALA A 39 -7.64 -1.49 -19.18
C ALA A 39 -7.39 0.00 -19.51
N GLN A 40 -7.03 0.81 -18.52
CA GLN A 40 -7.05 2.27 -18.64
C GLN A 40 -5.78 2.90 -18.05
N ARG A 41 -4.66 2.79 -18.77
CA ARG A 41 -3.32 3.30 -18.34
C ARG A 41 -3.22 4.83 -18.17
N ARG A 42 -4.30 5.59 -18.38
CA ARG A 42 -4.27 7.06 -18.56
C ARG A 42 -5.20 7.89 -17.68
N SER A 43 -6.07 7.28 -16.87
CA SER A 43 -7.01 8.05 -16.04
C SER A 43 -6.51 8.19 -14.60
N CYS A 44 -6.36 9.42 -14.12
CA CYS A 44 -5.91 9.82 -12.77
C CYS A 44 -6.83 9.43 -11.59
N ASP A 45 -7.79 8.52 -11.81
CA ASP A 45 -8.80 8.07 -10.84
C ASP A 45 -8.38 6.89 -9.90
N PRO A 46 -7.20 6.22 -9.97
CA PRO A 46 -6.91 5.12 -9.06
C PRO A 46 -6.60 5.59 -7.62
N TRP A 47 -6.17 6.83 -7.43
CA TRP A 47 -5.70 7.34 -6.12
C TRP A 47 -6.77 7.38 -5.03
N ILE A 48 -7.97 7.85 -5.37
CA ILE A 48 -9.09 7.93 -4.42
C ILE A 48 -9.52 6.52 -3.99
N LEU A 49 -9.58 5.60 -4.95
CA LEU A 49 -9.91 4.20 -4.70
C LEU A 49 -8.84 3.54 -3.81
N HIS A 50 -7.57 3.83 -4.04
CA HIS A 50 -6.47 3.29 -3.25
C HIS A 50 -6.50 3.81 -1.81
N GLY A 51 -6.68 5.12 -1.61
CA GLY A 51 -6.88 5.70 -0.29
C GLY A 51 -8.08 5.10 0.46
N LEU A 52 -9.17 4.77 -0.24
CA LEU A 52 -10.31 4.06 0.34
C LEU A 52 -9.94 2.63 0.78
N ILE A 53 -9.22 1.88 -0.06
CA ILE A 53 -8.75 0.52 0.28
C ILE A 53 -7.88 0.56 1.54
N VAL A 54 -6.94 1.51 1.60
CA VAL A 54 -6.04 1.71 2.72
C VAL A 54 -6.83 2.02 4.00
N ASN A 55 -7.75 2.97 3.96
CA ASN A 55 -8.57 3.32 5.12
C ASN A 55 -9.39 2.13 5.62
N ILE A 56 -10.02 1.37 4.73
CA ILE A 56 -10.75 0.15 5.09
C ILE A 56 -9.79 -0.88 5.73
N ALA A 57 -8.60 -1.09 5.18
CA ALA A 57 -7.61 -2.01 5.73
C ALA A 57 -7.13 -1.61 7.12
N TYR A 58 -6.99 -0.30 7.38
CA TYR A 58 -6.68 0.24 8.71
C TYR A 58 -7.83 0.05 9.68
N SER A 59 -9.07 0.36 9.29
CA SER A 59 -10.26 0.13 10.12
C SER A 59 -10.46 -1.34 10.48
N LEU A 60 -10.04 -2.26 9.61
CA LEU A 60 -10.06 -3.71 9.86
C LEU A 60 -8.88 -4.22 10.70
N GLY A 61 -7.90 -3.37 11.00
CA GLY A 61 -6.71 -3.74 11.77
C GLY A 61 -5.77 -4.71 11.04
N LEU A 62 -5.68 -4.64 9.71
CA LEU A 62 -4.81 -5.54 8.91
C LEU A 62 -3.31 -5.22 9.05
N HIS A 63 -2.99 -4.00 9.47
CA HIS A 63 -1.63 -3.48 9.67
C HIS A 63 -0.98 -3.90 11.00
N ILE A 64 -1.78 -4.49 11.90
CA ILE A 64 -1.33 -5.01 13.19
C ILE A 64 -1.10 -6.50 13.01
N ASP A 65 0.05 -6.98 13.46
CA ASP A 65 0.33 -8.42 13.43
C ASP A 65 -0.70 -9.14 14.32
N GLY A 66 -1.28 -10.23 13.81
CA GLY A 66 -2.33 -10.97 14.52
C GLY A 66 -1.83 -11.83 15.69
N GLU A 67 -0.55 -11.72 16.05
CA GLU A 67 0.08 -12.48 17.12
C GLU A 67 -0.62 -12.17 18.45
N GLY A 68 -1.27 -13.17 19.05
CA GLY A 68 -2.03 -13.03 20.30
C GLY A 68 -3.51 -12.60 20.16
N THR A 69 -4.05 -12.50 18.94
CA THR A 69 -5.45 -12.07 18.71
C THR A 69 -6.51 -13.17 18.82
N GLY A 70 -6.10 -14.42 19.10
CA GLY A 70 -7.01 -15.57 19.17
C GLY A 70 -7.62 -16.00 17.83
N LEU A 71 -7.08 -15.48 16.71
CA LEU A 71 -7.47 -15.89 15.37
C LEU A 71 -6.98 -17.30 15.03
N SER A 72 -7.69 -17.97 14.12
CA SER A 72 -7.21 -19.22 13.55
C SER A 72 -5.88 -18.96 12.80
N PRO A 73 -4.96 -19.95 12.77
CA PRO A 73 -3.73 -19.83 11.97
C PRO A 73 -4.00 -19.50 10.50
N PHE A 74 -5.13 -19.96 9.95
CA PHE A 74 -5.56 -19.66 8.59
C PHE A 74 -5.90 -18.19 8.41
N ASP A 75 -6.76 -17.66 9.27
CA ASP A 75 -7.16 -16.25 9.21
C ASP A 75 -5.96 -15.33 9.42
N PHE A 76 -5.02 -15.72 10.28
CA PHE A 76 -3.77 -15.00 10.49
C PHE A 76 -2.99 -14.85 9.18
N VAL A 77 -2.74 -15.96 8.47
CA VAL A 77 -2.03 -15.94 7.18
C VAL A 77 -2.81 -15.16 6.14
N MET A 78 -4.12 -15.40 6.02
CA MET A 78 -4.97 -14.71 5.04
C MET A 78 -5.01 -13.20 5.25
N ARG A 79 -5.03 -12.73 6.50
CA ARG A 79 -4.96 -11.30 6.83
C ARG A 79 -3.60 -10.70 6.49
N SER A 80 -2.52 -11.40 6.83
CA SER A 80 -1.16 -10.95 6.50
C SER A 80 -0.97 -10.84 4.98
N ARG A 81 -1.42 -11.85 4.22
CA ARG A 81 -1.41 -11.83 2.75
C ARG A 81 -2.23 -10.67 2.19
N LEU A 82 -3.44 -10.46 2.72
CA LEU A 82 -4.31 -9.36 2.29
C LEU A 82 -3.69 -7.98 2.55
N TRP A 83 -3.10 -7.77 3.73
CA TRP A 83 -2.38 -6.53 4.05
C TRP A 83 -1.26 -6.25 3.06
N ARG A 84 -0.45 -7.26 2.75
CA ARG A 84 0.66 -7.12 1.80
C ARG A 84 0.18 -6.77 0.39
N GLN A 85 -0.96 -7.33 -0.02
CA GLN A 85 -1.59 -6.98 -1.30
C GLN A 85 -2.06 -5.52 -1.33
N VAL A 86 -2.62 -5.01 -0.24
CA VAL A 86 -2.99 -3.58 -0.11
C VAL A 86 -1.75 -2.69 -0.27
N VAL A 87 -0.66 -3.02 0.43
CA VAL A 87 0.60 -2.27 0.37
C VAL A 87 1.19 -2.27 -1.04
N LEU A 88 1.13 -3.42 -1.74
CA LEU A 88 1.64 -3.55 -3.10
C LEU A 88 0.87 -2.68 -4.09
N VAL A 89 -0.46 -2.70 -4.04
CA VAL A 89 -1.31 -1.90 -4.95
C VAL A 89 -1.09 -0.40 -4.76
N GLU A 90 -0.94 0.05 -3.52
CA GLU A 90 -0.64 1.45 -3.20
C GLU A 90 0.75 1.88 -3.72
N LEU A 91 1.77 1.00 -3.65
CA LEU A 91 3.12 1.28 -4.15
C LEU A 91 3.19 1.31 -5.68
N GLU A 92 2.49 0.41 -6.36
CA GLU A 92 2.49 0.36 -7.84
C GLU A 92 1.94 1.64 -8.47
N VAL A 93 0.88 2.24 -7.89
CA VAL A 93 0.30 3.49 -8.41
C VAL A 93 1.20 4.71 -8.18
N LYS A 94 2.08 4.68 -7.17
CA LYS A 94 3.05 5.76 -6.89
C LYS A 94 4.18 5.87 -7.88
N HIS A 95 4.48 4.81 -8.62
CA HIS A 95 5.39 4.92 -9.75
C HIS A 95 4.83 5.81 -10.88
N THR A 96 3.52 6.15 -10.83
CA THR A 96 2.87 6.99 -11.85
C THR A 96 2.49 8.40 -11.39
N VAL A 97 2.45 8.72 -10.09
CA VAL A 97 2.12 10.07 -9.58
C VAL A 97 2.87 10.38 -8.28
N ALA A 98 3.38 11.61 -8.18
CA ALA A 98 4.18 12.17 -7.09
C ALA A 98 3.44 12.32 -5.75
N ALA A 99 3.02 11.22 -5.12
CA ALA A 99 2.41 11.22 -3.78
C ALA A 99 2.98 10.09 -2.90
N GLY A 100 4.27 10.19 -2.52
CA GLY A 100 4.96 9.18 -1.70
C GLY A 100 4.60 9.21 -0.20
N VAL A 101 3.95 10.26 0.30
CA VAL A 101 3.60 10.44 1.72
C VAL A 101 2.75 9.30 2.31
N GLY A 102 1.75 8.78 1.57
CA GLY A 102 0.86 7.73 2.08
C GLY A 102 1.56 6.39 2.36
N THR A 103 2.56 6.03 1.55
CA THR A 103 3.29 4.74 1.64
C THR A 103 4.32 4.74 2.75
N PHE A 104 4.90 5.91 3.02
CA PHE A 104 5.77 6.12 4.15
C PHE A 104 5.04 5.84 5.47
N LEU A 105 3.85 6.44 5.64
CA LEU A 105 3.03 6.24 6.83
C LEU A 105 2.59 4.77 6.95
N MET A 106 2.22 4.13 5.83
CA MET A 106 1.83 2.71 5.85
C MET A 106 2.92 1.78 6.35
N ARG A 107 4.17 1.99 5.92
CA ARG A 107 5.29 1.17 6.38
C ARG A 107 5.65 1.46 7.84
N LYS A 108 5.65 2.73 8.25
CA LYS A 108 6.04 3.11 9.62
C LYS A 108 5.03 2.68 10.68
N LEU A 109 3.75 2.62 10.30
CA LEU A 109 2.63 2.27 11.20
C LEU A 109 2.24 0.78 11.14
N SER A 110 2.88 -0.01 10.27
CA SER A 110 2.61 -1.44 10.13
C SER A 110 3.57 -2.26 10.97
N ASN A 111 3.03 -3.15 11.80
CA ASN A 111 3.82 -4.16 12.53
C ASN A 111 3.74 -5.55 11.88
N THR A 112 2.97 -5.71 10.79
CA THR A 112 2.76 -7.01 10.14
C THR A 112 4.05 -7.57 9.52
N LYS A 113 4.44 -8.79 9.89
CA LYS A 113 5.58 -9.54 9.31
C LYS A 113 5.33 -9.95 7.86
N LEU A 114 6.36 -10.45 7.17
CA LEU A 114 6.20 -11.00 5.82
C LEU A 114 5.42 -12.33 5.94
N PRO A 115 4.47 -12.62 5.04
CA PRO A 115 3.72 -13.88 5.10
C PRO A 115 4.65 -15.08 4.92
N SER A 116 4.30 -16.21 5.55
CA SER A 116 5.07 -17.45 5.44
C SER A 116 5.03 -18.02 4.01
N ASN A 117 6.14 -18.61 3.57
CA ASN A 117 6.26 -19.26 2.26
C ASN A 117 5.59 -20.64 2.30
N LEU A 118 4.27 -20.66 2.09
CA LEU A 118 3.42 -21.85 2.15
C LEU A 118 2.63 -22.01 0.84
N ASP A 119 2.49 -23.24 0.37
CA ASP A 119 1.62 -23.59 -0.77
C ASP A 119 0.14 -23.43 -0.35
N ASP A 120 -0.72 -23.05 -1.29
CA ASP A 120 -2.15 -22.82 -0.98
C ASP A 120 -2.88 -24.12 -0.60
N ARG A 121 -2.35 -25.27 -1.03
CA ARG A 121 -2.86 -26.61 -0.68
C ARG A 121 -2.63 -26.98 0.78
N GLU A 122 -1.70 -26.32 1.45
CA GLU A 122 -1.37 -26.56 2.86
C GLU A 122 -2.20 -25.67 3.80
N LEU A 123 -2.97 -24.73 3.25
CA LEU A 123 -3.82 -23.83 3.99
C LEU A 123 -5.24 -24.39 4.09
N ASP A 124 -5.63 -24.79 5.29
CA ASP A 124 -6.97 -25.29 5.59
C ASP A 124 -7.64 -24.35 6.63
N PRO A 125 -8.89 -23.90 6.40
CA PRO A 125 -9.67 -23.16 7.40
C PRO A 125 -9.76 -23.83 8.79
N HIS A 126 -9.62 -25.15 8.86
CA HIS A 126 -9.69 -25.93 10.09
C HIS A 126 -8.31 -26.27 10.69
N MET A 127 -7.22 -25.68 10.19
CA MET A 127 -5.89 -25.97 10.72
C MET A 127 -5.69 -25.41 12.13
N VAL A 128 -5.10 -26.24 13.01
CA VAL A 128 -4.86 -25.89 14.42
C VAL A 128 -3.46 -25.31 14.62
N THR A 129 -2.52 -25.67 13.75
CA THR A 129 -1.13 -25.19 13.80
C THR A 129 -0.69 -24.73 12.42
N LEU A 130 0.12 -23.66 12.38
CA LEU A 130 0.70 -23.17 11.14
C LEU A 130 1.87 -24.07 10.73
N PRO A 131 1.93 -24.57 9.47
CA PRO A 131 3.08 -25.30 8.97
C PRO A 131 4.35 -24.43 8.95
N GLN A 132 5.51 -25.07 8.97
CA GLN A 132 6.78 -24.35 8.82
C GLN A 132 6.92 -23.77 7.41
N SER A 133 7.49 -22.57 7.32
CA SER A 133 7.79 -21.93 6.05
C SER A 133 8.77 -22.78 5.24
N HIS A 134 8.47 -22.99 3.96
CA HIS A 134 9.33 -23.77 3.07
C HIS A 134 10.54 -22.95 2.60
N ASN A 135 11.66 -23.63 2.38
CA ASN A 135 12.85 -23.07 1.72
C ASN A 135 12.85 -23.30 0.19
N ARG A 136 11.86 -24.03 -0.32
CA ARG A 136 11.65 -24.28 -1.76
C ARG A 136 10.70 -23.24 -2.37
N PRO A 137 10.71 -23.06 -3.71
CA PRO A 137 9.65 -22.32 -4.38
C PRO A 137 8.27 -22.93 -4.08
N THR A 138 7.31 -22.07 -3.76
CA THR A 138 5.89 -22.36 -3.51
C THR A 138 5.02 -21.40 -4.33
N ASP A 139 3.71 -21.59 -4.30
CA ASP A 139 2.73 -20.66 -4.89
C ASP A 139 2.92 -19.21 -4.38
N MET A 140 3.40 -19.04 -3.14
CA MET A 140 3.66 -17.73 -2.53
C MET A 140 4.99 -17.10 -2.94
N SER A 141 5.92 -17.85 -3.55
CA SER A 141 7.27 -17.34 -3.81
C SER A 141 7.30 -16.11 -4.71
N PHE A 142 6.45 -16.06 -5.76
CA PHE A 142 6.34 -14.88 -6.62
C PHE A 142 5.87 -13.65 -5.83
N CYS A 143 4.82 -13.82 -5.02
CA CYS A 143 4.28 -12.76 -4.19
C CYS A 143 5.30 -12.25 -3.16
N LEU A 144 6.07 -13.15 -2.55
CA LEU A 144 7.12 -12.80 -1.59
C LEU A 144 8.21 -11.95 -2.23
N THR A 145 8.72 -12.35 -3.39
CA THR A 145 9.71 -11.54 -4.13
C THR A 145 9.15 -10.17 -4.49
N ALA A 146 7.86 -10.09 -4.88
CA ALA A 146 7.21 -8.81 -5.15
C ALA A 146 7.11 -7.94 -3.90
N TYR A 147 6.78 -8.51 -2.74
CA TYR A 147 6.70 -7.80 -1.46
C TYR A 147 8.06 -7.33 -0.98
N GLU A 148 9.10 -8.15 -1.10
CA GLU A 148 10.48 -7.76 -0.79
C GLU A 148 10.92 -6.60 -1.67
N ARG A 149 10.73 -6.70 -2.99
CA ARG A 149 11.02 -5.62 -3.92
C ARG A 149 10.27 -4.34 -3.55
N CYS A 150 8.98 -4.44 -3.25
CA CYS A 150 8.17 -3.31 -2.78
C CYS A 150 8.72 -2.69 -1.49
N PHE A 151 9.15 -3.52 -0.53
CA PHE A 151 9.76 -3.07 0.71
C PHE A 151 11.07 -2.32 0.46
N TRP A 152 11.95 -2.86 -0.39
CA TRP A 152 13.19 -2.23 -0.80
C TRP A 152 12.96 -0.89 -1.51
N MET A 153 12.01 -0.84 -2.45
CA MET A 153 11.64 0.40 -3.15
C MET A 153 11.06 1.44 -2.21
N ALA A 154 10.18 1.06 -1.29
CA ALA A 154 9.63 1.95 -0.27
C ALA A 154 10.73 2.52 0.64
N GLY A 155 11.76 1.73 0.96
CA GLY A 155 12.94 2.18 1.70
C GLY A 155 13.73 3.25 0.94
N LYS A 156 13.94 3.06 -0.38
CA LYS A 156 14.61 4.05 -1.23
C LYS A 156 13.79 5.33 -1.41
N LEU A 157 12.47 5.22 -1.53
CA LEU A 157 11.57 6.37 -1.62
C LEU A 157 11.58 7.21 -0.34
N GLN A 158 11.64 6.59 0.84
CA GLN A 158 11.77 7.31 2.12
C GLN A 158 13.04 8.16 2.17
N GLN A 159 14.17 7.65 1.68
CA GLN A 159 15.43 8.42 1.69
C GLN A 159 15.35 9.64 0.77
N LYS A 160 14.68 9.51 -0.38
CA LYS A 160 14.49 10.61 -1.33
C LYS A 160 13.47 11.63 -0.85
N GLU A 161 12.37 11.20 -0.24
CA GLU A 161 11.37 12.12 0.33
C GLU A 161 11.91 12.88 1.54
N ILE A 162 12.65 12.24 2.47
CA ILE A 162 13.30 12.96 3.59
C ILE A 162 14.22 14.05 3.07
N HIS A 163 15.00 13.77 2.01
CA HIS A 163 15.80 14.80 1.36
C HIS A 163 14.97 15.93 0.74
N LEU A 164 13.82 15.62 0.13
CA LEU A 164 12.93 16.64 -0.47
C LEU A 164 12.18 17.48 0.55
N VAL A 165 11.70 16.89 1.66
CA VAL A 165 11.10 17.69 2.74
C VAL A 165 12.17 18.49 3.48
N ASP A 166 13.37 17.97 3.70
CA ASP A 166 14.46 18.76 4.25
C ASP A 166 14.84 19.92 3.32
N GLU A 167 14.90 19.67 2.00
CA GLU A 167 15.15 20.71 1.01
C GLU A 167 14.02 21.75 0.98
N LEU A 168 12.74 21.34 1.04
CA LEU A 168 11.60 22.26 0.99
C LEU A 168 11.35 23.02 2.32
N ILE A 169 11.70 22.43 3.47
CA ILE A 169 11.50 23.02 4.80
C ILE A 169 12.71 23.86 5.23
N PHE A 170 13.93 23.47 4.84
CA PHE A 170 15.17 24.16 5.21
C PHE A 170 15.82 24.92 4.04
N SER A 171 15.24 24.94 2.83
CA SER A 171 15.59 25.97 1.84
C SER A 171 15.18 27.32 2.39
N ASP A 172 16.15 28.13 2.79
CA ASP A 172 15.91 29.52 3.20
C ASP A 172 15.43 30.33 1.98
N PRO A 173 14.13 30.73 1.90
CA PRO A 173 13.61 31.48 0.76
C PRO A 173 14.26 32.85 0.64
N SER A 174 14.87 33.34 1.73
CA SER A 174 15.57 34.63 1.80
C SER A 174 16.82 34.63 0.93
N ARG A 175 17.43 33.47 0.70
CA ARG A 175 18.70 33.34 -0.02
C ARG A 175 18.56 33.64 -1.52
N GLU A 176 17.48 33.20 -2.15
CA GLU A 176 17.19 33.51 -3.56
C GLU A 176 16.79 34.98 -3.76
N VAL A 177 16.10 35.57 -2.77
CA VAL A 177 15.73 36.99 -2.80
C VAL A 177 16.98 37.87 -2.62
N ASP A 178 17.89 37.52 -1.72
CA ASP A 178 19.13 38.25 -1.50
C ASP A 178 20.10 38.13 -2.69
N GLU A 179 20.19 36.97 -3.34
CA GLU A 179 20.95 36.77 -4.57
C GLU A 179 20.34 37.55 -5.76
N ALA A 180 19.01 37.64 -5.85
CA ALA A 180 18.33 38.47 -6.86
C ALA A 180 18.50 39.98 -6.58
N VAL A 181 18.47 40.41 -5.32
CA VAL A 181 18.64 41.81 -4.91
C VAL A 181 20.08 42.27 -5.10
N THR A 182 21.06 41.42 -4.82
CA THR A 182 22.49 41.70 -5.06
C THR A 182 22.82 41.79 -6.54
N LYS A 183 22.27 40.90 -7.38
CA LYS A 183 22.40 40.98 -8.84
C LYS A 183 21.73 42.22 -9.43
N LYS A 184 20.57 42.63 -8.92
CA LYS A 184 19.89 43.86 -9.35
C LYS A 184 20.63 45.14 -8.91
N ARG A 185 21.42 45.07 -7.83
CA ARG A 185 22.30 46.15 -7.37
C ARG A 185 23.62 46.25 -8.13
N SER A 186 24.13 45.15 -8.70
CA SER A 186 25.30 45.19 -9.58
C SER A 186 24.92 45.74 -10.97
N ASP A 187 23.80 45.30 -11.53
CA ASP A 187 23.34 45.72 -12.87
C ASP A 187 22.88 47.20 -12.93
N ALA A 188 22.67 47.85 -11.78
CA ALA A 188 22.31 49.26 -11.67
C ALA A 188 23.52 50.18 -11.40
N ARG A 189 24.74 49.62 -11.31
CA ARG A 189 26.00 50.36 -11.09
C ARG A 189 26.90 50.42 -12.33
N ASP A 190 26.50 49.76 -13.41
CA ASP A 190 27.04 49.93 -14.77
C ASP A 190 26.10 50.82 -15.59
#